data_AF-A0AA95G5N5-F1
#
_entry.id   AF-A0AA95G5N5-F1
#
_cell.length_a   1.000
_cell.length_b   1.000
_cell.length_c   1.000
_cell.angle_alpha   90.00
_cell.angle_beta   90.00
_cell.angle_gamma   90.00
#
_symmetry.space_group_name_H-M   'P 1'
#
loop_
_entity.id
_entity.type
_entity.pdbx_description
1 polymer ?
#
loop_
_entity_poly.entity_id
_entity_poly.type
_entity_poly.pdbx_seq_one_letter_code
_entity_poly.pdbx_strand_id
1 'polypeptide(L)'
;MAIKLKQSNQFQDQNGKWFKLHDAAELLSVSEITLRRKIKAGKIISELRDGKYFVYLNELIYKEKKQEINNIEKCLLDKEEEIKNLKTQLLDQKILINALEEKIKQYNKNFS
;
A
#
# COMPACT_ATOMS: atom_id res chain seq x y z
N MET A 1 2.95 45.51 13.49
CA MET A 1 1.88 44.79 14.22
C MET A 1 1.52 43.55 13.43
N ALA A 2 1.85 42.35 13.92
CA ALA A 2 1.54 41.10 13.23
C ALA A 2 0.13 40.63 13.64
N ILE A 3 -0.75 40.47 12.66
CA ILE A 3 -2.12 40.00 12.86
C ILE A 3 -2.04 38.50 13.16
N LYS A 4 -2.26 38.17 14.44
CA LYS A 4 -2.43 36.82 14.97
C LYS A 4 -3.77 36.29 14.45
N LEU A 5 -3.73 35.37 13.48
CA LEU A 5 -4.95 34.71 13.01
C LEU A 5 -5.46 33.72 14.06
N LYS A 6 -6.77 33.80 14.27
CA LYS A 6 -7.54 33.27 15.40
C LYS A 6 -7.48 31.74 15.52
N GLN A 7 -7.42 31.32 16.78
CA GLN A 7 -7.76 29.99 17.30
C GLN A 7 -8.99 29.41 16.57
N SER A 8 -8.88 28.30 15.84
CA SER A 8 -8.88 26.92 16.38
C SER A 8 -10.11 26.61 17.25
N ASN A 9 -11.30 26.73 16.67
CA ASN A 9 -12.48 26.05 17.18
C ASN A 9 -12.79 24.86 16.25
N GLN A 10 -12.85 23.67 16.86
CA GLN A 10 -13.13 22.33 16.30
C GLN A 10 -11.94 21.39 16.08
N PHE A 11 -11.15 21.12 17.11
CA PHE A 11 -10.53 19.80 17.26
C PHE A 11 -10.58 19.40 18.74
N GLN A 12 -11.73 18.85 19.14
CA GLN A 12 -11.92 18.15 20.42
C GLN A 12 -11.56 16.65 20.32
N ASP A 13 -10.75 16.25 19.35
CA ASP A 13 -10.12 14.94 19.35
C ASP A 13 -8.70 15.10 19.86
N GLN A 14 -8.48 14.92 21.16
CA GLN A 14 -7.15 14.97 21.79
C GLN A 14 -6.26 13.77 21.40
N ASN A 15 -6.76 12.87 20.54
CA ASN A 15 -6.09 11.65 20.15
C ASN A 15 -5.66 11.73 18.68
N GLY A 16 -4.45 12.19 18.45
CA GLY A 16 -3.85 12.22 17.12
C GLY A 16 -2.34 12.26 17.22
N LYS A 17 -1.68 11.96 16.10
CA LYS A 17 -0.22 11.83 16.04
C LYS A 17 0.36 12.80 15.04
N TRP A 18 1.52 13.34 15.39
CA TRP A 18 2.33 14.17 14.50
C TRP A 18 3.21 13.28 13.63
N PHE A 19 3.09 13.47 12.32
CA PHE A 19 3.90 12.77 11.32
C PHE A 19 4.76 13.77 10.58
N LYS A 20 5.94 13.35 10.12
CA LYS A 20 6.68 14.14 9.13
C LYS A 20 5.83 14.22 7.87
N LEU A 21 5.99 15.29 7.10
CA LEU A 21 5.26 15.49 5.86
C LEU A 21 5.36 14.28 4.91
N HIS A 22 6.55 13.69 4.81
CA HIS A 22 6.82 12.51 3.99
C HIS A 22 6.02 11.29 4.48
N ASP A 23 6.17 10.91 5.75
CA ASP A 23 5.45 9.79 6.35
C ASP A 23 3.93 9.95 6.25
N ALA A 24 3.43 11.19 6.42
CA ALA A 24 2.01 11.50 6.25
C ALA A 24 1.56 11.36 4.79
N ALA A 25 2.43 11.66 3.83
CA ALA A 25 2.17 11.53 2.39
C ALA A 25 2.04 10.05 2.00
N GLU A 26 2.95 9.21 2.49
CA GLU A 26 2.90 7.77 2.29
C GLU A 26 1.64 7.16 2.90
N LEU A 27 1.37 7.46 4.17
CA LEU A 27 0.22 6.89 4.89
C LEU A 27 -1.13 7.27 4.28
N LEU A 28 -1.26 8.51 3.78
CA LEU A 28 -2.47 8.99 3.12
C LEU A 28 -2.50 8.67 1.62
N SER A 29 -1.44 8.04 1.09
CA SER A 29 -1.27 7.75 -0.34
C SER A 29 -1.47 8.99 -1.24
N VAL A 30 -0.90 10.13 -0.84
CA VAL A 30 -0.95 11.40 -1.58
C VAL A 30 0.44 12.00 -1.72
N SER A 31 0.68 12.80 -2.76
CA SER A 31 1.98 13.47 -2.90
C SER A 31 2.23 14.50 -1.79
N GLU A 32 3.50 14.70 -1.42
CA GLU A 32 3.91 15.77 -0.51
C GLU A 32 3.45 17.15 -1.01
N ILE A 33 3.44 17.37 -2.32
CA ILE A 33 2.99 18.62 -2.94
C ILE A 33 1.51 18.85 -2.62
N THR A 34 0.68 17.81 -2.73
CA THR A 34 -0.75 17.86 -2.39
C THR A 34 -0.94 18.17 -0.91
N LEU A 35 -0.17 17.54 -0.02
CA LEU A 35 -0.19 17.82 1.41
C LEU A 35 0.22 19.27 1.71
N ARG A 36 1.31 19.77 1.12
CA ARG A 36 1.74 21.17 1.26
C ARG A 36 0.67 22.15 0.77
N ARG A 37 -0.03 21.85 -0.33
CA ARG A 37 -1.16 22.68 -0.81
C ARG A 37 -2.30 22.71 0.21
N LYS A 38 -2.66 21.56 0.79
CA LYS A 38 -3.71 21.47 1.82
C LYS A 38 -3.32 22.19 3.12
N ILE A 39 -2.05 22.13 3.51
CA ILE A 39 -1.49 22.92 4.63
C ILE A 39 -1.63 24.42 4.35
N LYS A 40 -1.17 24.89 3.18
CA LYS A 40 -1.30 26.30 2.78
C LYS A 40 -2.76 26.76 2.72
N ALA A 41 -3.68 25.88 2.35
CA ALA A 41 -5.12 26.15 2.33
C ALA A 41 -5.79 26.07 3.71
N GLY A 42 -5.04 25.79 4.79
CA GLY A 42 -5.57 25.69 6.16
C GLY A 42 -6.47 24.47 6.42
N LYS A 43 -6.49 23.49 5.50
CA LYS A 43 -7.34 22.28 5.63
C LYS A 43 -6.74 21.24 6.56
N ILE A 44 -5.45 21.37 6.90
CA ILE A 44 -4.68 20.41 7.67
C ILE A 44 -3.89 21.18 8.72
N ILE A 45 -3.90 20.69 9.96
CA ILE A 45 -3.07 21.22 11.04
C ILE A 45 -1.63 20.79 10.78
N SER A 46 -0.72 21.76 10.78
CA SER A 46 0.71 21.54 10.59
C SER A 46 1.55 22.41 11.50
N GLU A 47 2.75 21.95 11.81
CA GLU A 47 3.74 22.68 12.57
C GLU A 47 5.10 22.61 11.87
N LEU A 48 5.85 23.71 11.86
CA LEU A 48 7.22 23.74 11.37
C LEU A 48 8.17 23.57 12.56
N ARG A 49 8.90 22.45 12.61
CA ARG A 49 9.92 22.18 13.63
C ARG A 49 11.25 21.95 12.93
N ASP A 50 12.28 22.71 13.29
CA ASP A 50 13.64 22.60 12.73
C ASP A 50 13.69 22.63 11.19
N GLY A 51 12.91 23.52 10.58
CA GLY A 51 12.82 23.66 9.12
C GLY A 51 12.07 22.53 8.40
N LYS A 52 11.49 21.57 9.13
CA LYS A 52 10.71 20.45 8.59
C LYS A 52 9.24 20.62 8.94
N TYR A 53 8.38 20.23 8.00
CA TYR A 53 6.92 20.23 8.20
C TYR A 53 6.47 18.95 8.90
N PHE A 54 5.69 19.13 9.94
CA PHE A 54 4.95 18.07 10.63
C PHE A 54 3.46 18.30 10.42
N VAL A 55 2.72 17.21 10.25
CA VAL A 55 1.28 17.19 10.00
C VAL A 55 0.61 16.41 11.11
N TYR A 56 -0.47 16.96 11.66
CA TYR A 56 -1.29 16.28 12.64
C TYR A 56 -2.34 15.44 11.93
N LEU A 57 -2.35 14.14 12.20
CA LEU A 57 -3.38 13.22 11.75
C LEU A 57 -4.21 12.73 12.94
N ASN A 58 -5.52 12.73 12.77
CA ASN A 58 -6.45 12.14 13.74
C ASN A 58 -6.15 10.62 13.87
N GLU A 59 -6.20 10.10 15.09
CA GLU A 59 -5.93 8.69 15.38
C GLU A 59 -6.88 7.75 14.63
N LEU A 60 -8.15 8.15 14.40
CA LEU A 60 -9.09 7.35 13.60
C LEU A 60 -8.58 7.13 12.17
N ILE A 61 -8.20 8.21 11.48
CA ILE A 61 -7.67 8.16 10.11
C ILE A 61 -6.39 7.33 10.06
N TYR A 62 -5.52 7.49 11.06
CA TYR A 62 -4.30 6.69 11.16
C TYR A 62 -4.60 5.19 11.31
N LYS A 63 -5.53 4.81 12.19
CA LYS A 63 -5.91 3.41 12.43
C LYS A 63 -6.57 2.78 11.20
N GLU A 64 -7.48 3.50 10.55
CA GLU A 64 -8.14 3.06 9.32
C GLU A 64 -7.12 2.78 8.21
N LYS A 65 -6.24 3.74 7.94
CA LYS A 65 -5.21 3.60 6.88
C LYS A 65 -4.23 2.48 7.19
N LYS A 66 -3.82 2.35 8.46
CA LYS A 66 -2.95 1.26 8.88
C LYS A 66 -3.62 -0.11 8.72
N GLN A 67 -4.90 -0.21 9.03
CA GLN A 67 -5.66 -1.44 8.83
C GLN A 67 -5.82 -1.77 7.35
N GLU A 68 -6.06 -0.77 6.50
CA GLU A 68 -6.11 -0.92 5.04
C GLU A 68 -4.78 -1.47 4.48
N ILE A 69 -3.65 -0.91 4.92
CA ILE A 69 -2.31 -1.40 4.54
C ILE A 69 -2.13 -2.85 4.97
N ASN A 70 -2.43 -3.20 6.23
CA ASN A 70 -2.31 -4.57 6.71
C ASN A 70 -3.18 -5.56 5.91
N ASN A 71 -4.39 -5.15 5.51
CA ASN A 71 -5.28 -5.98 4.70
C ASN A 71 -4.70 -6.20 3.29
N ILE A 72 -4.10 -5.17 2.69
CA ILE A 72 -3.43 -5.26 1.39
C ILE A 72 -2.22 -6.19 1.49
N GLU A 73 -1.39 -6.05 2.52
CA GLU A 73 -0.22 -6.91 2.75
C GLU A 73 -0.63 -8.38 2.87
N LYS A 74 -1.70 -8.67 3.64
CA LYS A 74 -2.23 -10.03 3.74
C LYS A 74 -2.71 -10.57 2.40
N CYS A 75 -3.45 -9.78 1.63
CA CYS A 75 -3.94 -10.17 0.31
C CYS A 75 -2.77 -10.44 -0.67
N LEU A 76 -1.70 -9.64 -0.61
CA LEU A 76 -0.50 -9.86 -1.41
C LEU A 76 0.16 -11.20 -1.08
N LEU A 77 0.32 -11.53 0.21
CA LEU A 77 0.88 -12.82 0.63
C LEU A 77 0.04 -14.00 0.12
N ASP A 78 -1.29 -13.93 0.27
CA ASP A 78 -2.19 -14.98 -0.22
C ASP A 78 -2.05 -15.17 -1.75
N LYS A 79 -1.88 -14.06 -2.50
CA LYS A 79 -1.68 -14.10 -3.95
C LYS A 79 -0.30 -14.60 -4.36
N GLU A 80 0.74 -14.31 -3.61
CA GLU A 80 2.07 -14.86 -3.84
C GLU A 80 2.09 -16.39 -3.67
N GLU A 81 1.38 -16.90 -2.67
CA GLU A 81 1.21 -18.34 -2.46
C GLU A 81 0.40 -18.99 -3.59
N GLU A 82 -0.69 -18.35 -4.05
CA GLU A 82 -1.47 -18.81 -5.20
C GLU A 82 -0.60 -18.91 -6.46
N ILE A 83 0.22 -17.90 -6.75
CA ILE A 83 1.15 -17.89 -7.89
C ILE A 83 2.15 -19.05 -7.78
N LYS A 84 2.69 -19.30 -6.59
CA LYS A 84 3.64 -20.40 -6.37
C LYS A 84 2.99 -21.75 -6.65
N ASN A 85 1.78 -21.97 -6.17
CA ASN A 85 1.03 -23.20 -6.41
C ASN A 85 0.72 -23.41 -7.89
N LEU A 86 0.24 -22.36 -8.58
CA LEU A 86 -0.02 -22.42 -10.01
C LEU A 86 1.23 -22.72 -10.84
N LYS A 87 2.39 -22.16 -10.45
CA LYS A 87 3.68 -22.46 -11.11
C LYS A 87 4.06 -23.93 -10.97
N THR A 88 3.87 -24.52 -9.79
CA THR A 88 4.12 -25.96 -9.59
C THR A 88 3.20 -26.82 -10.44
N GLN A 89 1.89 -26.53 -10.45
CA GLN A 89 0.93 -27.25 -11.28
C GLN A 89 1.27 -27.17 -12.78
N LEU A 90 1.68 -26.00 -13.26
CA LEU A 90 2.13 -25.83 -14.65
C LEU A 90 3.38 -26.64 -14.97
N LEU A 91 4.32 -26.77 -14.03
CA LEU A 91 5.50 -27.61 -14.19
C LEU A 91 5.10 -29.08 -14.35
N ASP A 92 4.25 -29.56 -13.44
CA ASP A 92 3.79 -30.96 -13.44
C ASP A 92 3.04 -31.30 -14.73
N GLN A 93 2.16 -30.39 -15.19
CA GLN A 93 1.45 -30.55 -16.45
C GLN A 93 2.40 -30.61 -17.66
N LYS A 94 3.46 -29.78 -17.67
CA LYS A 94 4.48 -29.84 -18.74
C LYS A 94 5.22 -31.19 -18.76
N ILE A 95 5.57 -31.72 -17.60
CA ILE A 95 6.22 -33.02 -17.49
C ILE A 95 5.29 -34.11 -18.03
N LEU A 96 4.00 -34.07 -17.66
CA LEU A 96 3.02 -35.04 -18.14
C LEU A 96 2.83 -34.97 -19.67
N ILE A 97 2.72 -33.75 -20.22
CA ILE A 97 2.59 -33.55 -21.68
C ILE A 97 3.80 -34.15 -22.40
N ASN A 98 5.02 -33.87 -21.94
CA ASN A 98 6.23 -34.42 -22.54
C ASN A 98 6.24 -35.96 -22.52
N ALA A 99 5.87 -36.57 -21.39
CA ALA A 99 5.81 -38.02 -21.28
C ALA A 99 4.75 -38.65 -22.21
N LEU A 100 3.60 -37.97 -22.40
CA LEU A 100 2.56 -38.42 -23.33
C LEU A 100 3.00 -38.27 -24.79
N GLU A 101 3.65 -37.16 -25.13
CA GLU A 101 4.20 -36.95 -26.47
C GLU A 101 5.26 -37.99 -26.84
N GLU A 102 6.12 -38.36 -25.88
CA GLU A 102 7.10 -39.45 -26.07
C GLU A 102 6.42 -40.79 -26.31
N LYS A 103 5.38 -41.13 -25.54
CA LYS A 103 4.60 -42.37 -25.75
C LYS A 103 3.93 -42.39 -27.12
N ILE A 104 3.34 -41.29 -27.55
CA ILE A 104 2.73 -41.18 -28.89
C ILE A 104 3.79 -41.37 -29.98
N LYS A 105 4.96 -40.74 -29.85
CA LYS A 105 6.08 -40.93 -30.78
C LYS A 105 6.53 -42.40 -30.86
N GLN A 106 6.61 -43.09 -29.73
CA GLN A 106 6.96 -44.51 -29.68
C GLN A 106 5.89 -45.38 -30.34
N TYR A 107 4.62 -45.13 -30.02
CA TYR A 107 3.49 -45.84 -30.64
C TYR A 107 3.53 -45.69 -32.16
N ASN A 108 3.64 -44.46 -32.67
CA ASN A 108 3.68 -44.21 -34.12
C ASN A 108 4.88 -44.87 -34.82
N LYS A 109 6.03 -45.03 -34.14
CA LYS A 109 7.18 -45.78 -34.68
C LYS A 109 6.94 -47.28 -34.77
N ASN A 110 6.13 -47.85 -33.90
CA ASN A 110 5.87 -49.30 -33.86
C ASN A 110 4.79 -49.74 -34.88
N PHE A 111 4.02 -48.80 -35.42
CA PHE A 111 2.94 -49.05 -36.39
C PHE A 111 3.17 -48.40 -37.77
N SER A 112 4.38 -47.89 -38.01
CA SER A 112 4.88 -47.44 -39.33
C SER A 112 5.95 -48.39 -39.84
#